data_AF-A0A850PAJ3-F1
#
_entry.id   AF-A0A850PAJ3-F1
#
_cell.length_a   1.000
_cell.length_b   1.000
_cell.length_c   1.000
_cell.angle_alpha   90.00
_cell.angle_beta   90.00
_cell.angle_gamma   90.00
#
_symmetry.space_group_name_H-M   'P 1'
#
loop_
_entity.id
_entity.type
_entity.pdbx_description
1 polymer ?
#
loop_
_entity_poly.entity_id
_entity_poly.type
_entity_poly.pdbx_seq_one_letter_code
_entity_poly.pdbx_strand_id
1 'polypeptide(L)'
;NQTSNIEADDNARLYELWYSQKFIGERLAFRIGKLDLGHDFMVSSVGLNFLNASFSWPILADNDLYDQGPVSPVTTPAIRLRYTLSRQWNFLFAAADDNPIGAPFINMKDPWNQNRDPSGTRFNFNTGALFFGEVHYRRQISGRQGTYKLGGYFDTGRFPDQSDFRKSHKTNWAIYGIVDQTLQHFGRKTELDAF
;
A
#
# COMPACT_ATOMS: atom_id res chain seq x y z
N ASN A 1 -8.22 -0.12 -14.12
CA ASN A 1 -8.66 0.40 -12.81
C ASN A 1 -9.79 -0.49 -12.32
N GLN A 2 -9.56 -1.19 -11.22
CA GLN A 2 -10.55 -2.09 -10.63
C GLN A 2 -11.67 -1.28 -9.96
N THR A 3 -12.88 -1.83 -9.95
CA THR A 3 -14.04 -1.17 -9.31
C THR A 3 -13.91 -1.19 -7.79
N SER A 4 -13.20 -2.18 -7.22
CA SER A 4 -12.97 -2.35 -5.78
C SER A 4 -11.69 -3.15 -5.50
N ASN A 5 -11.08 -2.96 -4.31
CA ASN A 5 -9.87 -3.67 -3.85
C ASN A 5 -10.09 -5.14 -3.40
N ILE A 6 -11.29 -5.68 -3.66
CA ILE A 6 -11.65 -7.07 -3.34
C ILE A 6 -11.69 -7.96 -4.59
N GLU A 7 -11.32 -7.43 -5.75
CA GLU A 7 -11.29 -8.17 -7.01
C GLU A 7 -10.10 -9.15 -7.00
N ALA A 8 -10.40 -10.44 -6.95
CA ALA A 8 -9.42 -11.51 -6.89
C ALA A 8 -9.98 -12.80 -7.51
N ASP A 9 -9.11 -13.68 -8.01
CA ASP A 9 -9.52 -15.01 -8.48
C ASP A 9 -9.98 -15.90 -7.33
N ASP A 10 -11.05 -16.69 -7.55
CA ASP A 10 -11.65 -17.59 -6.56
C ASP A 10 -10.65 -18.60 -5.97
N ASN A 11 -10.06 -18.28 -4.82
CA ASN A 11 -9.20 -19.20 -4.07
C ASN A 11 -9.27 -18.92 -2.56
N ALA A 12 -9.05 -19.95 -1.75
CA ALA A 12 -8.87 -19.82 -0.32
C ALA A 12 -7.39 -19.56 0.00
N ARG A 13 -7.05 -18.32 0.37
CA ARG A 13 -5.67 -17.87 0.59
C ARG A 13 -5.40 -17.45 2.02
N LEU A 14 -4.20 -17.77 2.52
CA LEU A 14 -3.64 -17.11 3.69
C LEU A 14 -3.35 -15.65 3.34
N TYR A 15 -4.22 -14.75 3.80
CA TYR A 15 -4.10 -13.33 3.53
C TYR A 15 -3.07 -12.63 4.42
N GLU A 16 -3.18 -12.74 5.74
CA GLU A 16 -2.18 -12.16 6.66
C GLU A 16 -1.87 -13.12 7.80
N LEU A 17 -0.60 -13.17 8.20
CA LEU A 17 -0.14 -13.85 9.41
C LEU A 17 1.00 -13.04 10.01
N TRP A 18 0.79 -12.46 11.19
CA TRP A 18 1.78 -11.55 11.77
C TRP A 18 1.85 -11.57 13.29
N TYR A 19 3.01 -11.15 13.78
CA TYR A 19 3.25 -10.74 15.16
C TYR A 19 3.37 -9.23 15.23
N SER A 20 2.83 -8.60 16.28
CA SER A 20 2.97 -7.17 16.50
C SER A 20 3.22 -6.85 17.96
N GLN A 21 4.07 -5.86 18.19
CA GLN A 21 4.43 -5.40 19.52
C GLN A 21 4.56 -3.88 19.54
N LYS A 22 4.15 -3.28 20.66
CA LYS A 22 4.30 -1.86 20.93
C LYS A 22 5.37 -1.65 22.01
N PHE A 23 6.13 -0.58 21.88
CA PHE A 23 7.21 -0.17 22.78
C PHE A 23 7.10 1.33 23.10
N ILE A 24 7.86 1.78 24.10
CA ILE A 24 8.02 3.20 24.44
C ILE A 24 6.66 3.90 24.69
N GLY A 25 5.85 3.34 25.59
CA GLY A 25 4.51 3.88 25.88
C GLY A 25 3.65 3.99 24.62
N GLU A 26 3.69 2.95 23.78
CA GLU A 26 2.98 2.84 22.50
C GLU A 26 3.45 3.75 21.34
N ARG A 27 4.50 4.54 21.53
CA ARG A 27 5.01 5.42 20.47
C ARG A 27 5.65 4.65 19.32
N LEU A 28 6.27 3.50 19.59
CA LEU A 28 6.86 2.65 18.59
C LEU A 28 6.01 1.39 18.43
N ALA A 29 5.47 1.15 17.24
CA ALA A 29 4.73 -0.06 16.92
C ALA A 29 5.46 -0.83 15.82
N PHE A 30 5.83 -2.06 16.14
CA PHE A 30 6.47 -3.01 15.25
C PHE A 30 5.47 -4.08 14.82
N ARG A 31 5.59 -4.53 13.58
CA ARG A 31 4.87 -5.68 13.03
C ARG A 31 5.80 -6.46 12.10
N ILE A 32 5.72 -7.79 12.14
CA ILE A 32 6.47 -8.70 11.27
C ILE A 32 5.58 -9.87 10.88
N GLY A 33 5.66 -10.32 9.64
CA GLY A 33 4.88 -11.45 9.16
C GLY A 33 4.60 -11.36 7.67
N LYS A 34 3.52 -11.99 7.20
CA LYS A 34 2.95 -11.75 5.87
C LYS A 34 1.92 -10.62 5.98
N LEU A 35 2.21 -9.47 5.36
CA LEU A 35 1.50 -8.21 5.58
C LEU A 35 0.91 -7.64 4.29
N ASP A 36 -0.27 -7.05 4.40
CA ASP A 36 -0.76 -6.05 3.45
C ASP A 36 -0.26 -4.67 3.88
N LEU A 37 0.50 -3.99 3.00
CA LEU A 37 1.04 -2.65 3.27
C LEU A 37 0.16 -1.53 2.68
N GLY A 38 -0.82 -1.83 1.84
CA GLY A 38 -1.80 -0.87 1.30
C GLY A 38 -2.75 -0.31 2.35
N HIS A 39 -2.88 -1.00 3.49
CA HIS A 39 -3.56 -0.44 4.66
C HIS A 39 -2.76 0.66 5.39
N ASP A 40 -1.42 0.65 5.27
CA ASP A 40 -0.52 1.50 6.04
C ASP A 40 0.02 2.68 5.19
N PHE A 41 0.35 2.45 3.92
CA PHE A 41 1.00 3.39 3.01
C PHE A 41 0.08 3.83 1.87
N MET A 42 0.34 5.01 1.29
CA MET A 42 -0.36 5.53 0.10
C MET A 42 -1.88 5.70 0.25
N VAL A 43 -2.38 5.66 1.49
CA VAL A 43 -3.82 5.69 1.78
C VAL A 43 -4.32 7.05 2.28
N SER A 44 -5.47 7.51 1.75
CA SER A 44 -6.23 8.64 2.27
C SER A 44 -7.39 8.14 3.13
N SER A 45 -7.51 8.63 4.38
CA SER A 45 -8.63 8.24 5.24
C SER A 45 -9.98 8.75 4.72
N VAL A 46 -9.98 9.85 3.95
CA VAL A 46 -11.18 10.35 3.28
C VAL A 46 -11.50 9.49 2.05
N GLY A 47 -10.47 9.15 1.26
CA GLY A 47 -10.59 8.33 0.06
C GLY A 47 -11.20 6.95 0.32
N LEU A 48 -10.91 6.33 1.47
CA LEU A 48 -11.46 5.03 1.86
C LEU A 48 -13.00 4.98 1.99
N ASN A 49 -13.69 6.14 2.03
CA ASN A 49 -15.16 6.17 2.05
C ASN A 49 -15.80 5.93 0.67
N PHE A 50 -15.01 5.94 -0.40
CA PHE A 50 -15.48 5.72 -1.75
C PHE A 50 -15.12 4.32 -2.23
N LEU A 51 -16.04 3.70 -2.97
CA LEU A 51 -15.78 2.43 -3.62
C LEU A 51 -14.89 2.67 -4.86
N ASN A 52 -13.57 2.60 -4.66
CA ASN A 52 -12.58 2.70 -5.74
C ASN A 52 -11.25 2.09 -5.31
N ALA A 53 -10.68 1.23 -6.15
CA ALA A 53 -9.42 0.57 -5.85
C ALA A 53 -8.26 1.55 -5.63
N SER A 54 -8.19 2.59 -6.47
CA SER A 54 -7.12 3.58 -6.48
C SER A 54 -7.04 4.45 -5.21
N PHE A 55 -8.08 4.45 -4.35
CA PHE A 55 -8.04 5.20 -3.08
C PHE A 55 -7.38 4.45 -1.93
N SER A 56 -7.25 3.11 -2.02
CA SER A 56 -6.43 2.34 -1.06
C SER A 56 -5.07 1.97 -1.64
N TRP A 57 -5.00 1.74 -2.95
CA TRP A 57 -3.74 1.45 -3.63
C TRP A 57 -3.67 2.17 -4.98
N PRO A 58 -2.94 3.30 -5.08
CA PRO A 58 -2.90 4.10 -6.30
C PRO A 58 -2.33 3.33 -7.50
N ILE A 59 -2.84 3.65 -8.70
CA ILE A 59 -2.42 3.06 -9.98
C ILE A 59 -0.90 3.13 -10.23
N LEU A 60 -0.23 4.09 -9.58
CA LEU A 60 1.21 4.23 -9.62
C LEU A 60 1.89 2.97 -9.08
N ALA A 61 1.59 2.52 -7.87
CA ALA A 61 2.22 1.31 -7.33
C ALA A 61 1.67 0.03 -7.98
N ASP A 62 0.39 0.04 -8.35
CA ASP A 62 -0.31 -1.08 -8.99
C ASP A 62 0.36 -1.53 -10.31
N ASN A 63 0.83 -0.59 -11.13
CA ASN A 63 1.45 -0.89 -12.42
C ASN A 63 2.99 -0.94 -12.40
N ASP A 64 3.59 -0.47 -11.31
CA ASP A 64 5.03 -0.18 -11.23
C ASP A 64 5.77 -1.15 -10.30
N LEU A 65 5.04 -1.99 -9.57
CA LEU A 65 5.59 -3.02 -8.69
C LEU A 65 5.22 -4.42 -9.17
N TYR A 66 6.04 -5.40 -8.79
CA TYR A 66 5.75 -6.82 -9.03
C TYR A 66 4.44 -7.21 -8.35
N ASP A 67 3.62 -8.00 -9.05
CA ASP A 67 2.35 -8.53 -8.53
C ASP A 67 1.42 -7.44 -7.96
N GLN A 68 1.50 -6.22 -8.52
CA GLN A 68 0.78 -5.01 -8.05
C GLN A 68 1.25 -4.50 -6.68
N GLY A 69 2.32 -5.06 -6.12
CA GLY A 69 2.86 -4.72 -4.82
C GLY A 69 2.19 -5.49 -3.66
N PRO A 70 2.59 -5.18 -2.41
CA PRO A 70 2.21 -5.97 -1.23
C PRO A 70 0.82 -5.61 -0.71
N VAL A 71 -0.20 -5.86 -1.53
CA VAL A 71 -1.61 -5.57 -1.25
C VAL A 71 -2.50 -6.75 -1.60
N SER A 72 -3.71 -6.73 -1.06
CA SER A 72 -4.76 -7.68 -1.44
C SER A 72 -4.83 -7.85 -2.97
N PRO A 73 -4.91 -9.10 -3.46
CA PRO A 73 -5.07 -10.34 -2.71
C PRO A 73 -3.76 -11.07 -2.34
N VAL A 74 -2.59 -10.53 -2.72
CA VAL A 74 -1.28 -11.17 -2.51
C VAL A 74 -0.40 -10.32 -1.60
N THR A 75 -0.36 -10.71 -0.33
CA THR A 75 0.52 -10.11 0.67
C THR A 75 1.93 -10.69 0.61
N THR A 76 2.87 -10.05 1.29
CA THR A 76 4.29 -10.42 1.25
C THR A 76 4.91 -10.55 2.64
N PRO A 77 5.93 -11.40 2.84
CA PRO A 77 6.77 -11.31 4.02
C PRO A 77 7.36 -9.90 4.18
N ALA A 78 7.07 -9.28 5.32
CA ALA A 78 7.44 -7.90 5.58
C ALA A 78 7.64 -7.61 7.07
N ILE A 79 8.41 -6.55 7.32
CA ILE A 79 8.52 -5.85 8.59
C ILE A 79 7.96 -4.45 8.40
N ARG A 80 7.15 -3.98 9.36
CA ARG A 80 6.63 -2.62 9.41
C ARG A 80 6.88 -1.98 10.76
N LEU A 81 7.41 -0.76 10.71
CA LEU A 81 7.64 0.12 11.85
C LEU A 81 6.75 1.35 11.73
N ARG A 82 6.14 1.74 12.86
CA ARG A 82 5.44 3.00 13.00
C ARG A 82 5.93 3.73 14.24
N TYR A 83 6.39 4.96 14.07
CA TYR A 83 6.87 5.81 15.14
C TYR A 83 6.03 7.08 15.27
N THR A 84 5.43 7.27 16.44
CA THR A 84 4.62 8.43 16.78
C THR A 84 5.47 9.40 17.60
N LEU A 85 6.05 10.39 16.92
CA LEU A 85 6.86 11.42 17.58
C LEU A 85 5.98 12.36 18.43
N SER A 86 4.81 12.72 17.91
CA SER A 86 3.84 13.57 18.61
C SER A 86 2.42 13.33 18.08
N ARG A 87 1.42 14.07 18.60
CA ARG A 87 0.05 14.05 18.04
C ARG A 87 -0.03 14.54 16.59
N GLN A 88 0.98 15.27 16.13
CA GLN A 88 1.04 15.87 14.80
C GLN A 88 1.92 15.06 13.84
N TRP A 89 2.95 14.38 14.34
CA TRP A 89 3.98 13.75 13.52
C TRP A 89 4.00 12.24 13.73
N ASN A 90 3.80 11.51 12.63
CA ASN A 90 3.92 10.05 12.56
C ASN A 90 4.86 9.66 11.42
N PHE A 91 5.61 8.59 11.60
CA PHE A 91 6.54 8.07 10.62
C PHE A 91 6.31 6.58 10.44
N LEU A 92 6.20 6.13 9.20
CA LEU A 92 6.03 4.74 8.84
C LEU A 92 7.19 4.31 7.96
N PHE A 93 7.67 3.09 8.21
CA PHE A 93 8.70 2.44 7.42
C PHE A 93 8.36 0.97 7.26
N ALA A 94 8.60 0.41 6.08
CA ALA A 94 8.48 -1.03 5.87
C ALA A 94 9.61 -1.56 4.98
N ALA A 95 9.94 -2.82 5.17
CA ALA A 95 10.77 -3.61 4.28
C ALA A 95 10.03 -4.92 4.01
N ALA A 96 9.88 -5.25 2.74
CA ALA A 96 9.08 -6.36 2.23
C ALA A 96 9.88 -7.14 1.18
N ASP A 97 9.53 -8.41 0.96
CA ASP A 97 9.90 -9.10 -0.28
C ASP A 97 9.12 -8.45 -1.45
N ASP A 98 9.84 -8.10 -2.52
CA ASP A 98 9.30 -7.34 -3.67
C ASP A 98 8.36 -8.16 -4.56
N ASN A 99 8.55 -9.48 -4.61
CA ASN A 99 7.92 -10.40 -5.54
C ASN A 99 7.68 -11.74 -4.82
N PRO A 100 6.71 -11.79 -3.90
CA PRO A 100 6.47 -12.96 -3.05
C PRO A 100 6.08 -14.21 -3.85
N ILE A 101 5.53 -14.02 -5.06
CA ILE A 101 5.15 -15.10 -5.97
C ILE A 101 6.37 -15.60 -6.77
N GLY A 102 7.40 -14.79 -6.95
CA GLY A 102 8.55 -15.10 -7.80
C GLY A 102 8.17 -15.26 -9.27
N ALA A 103 7.10 -14.59 -9.70
CA ALA A 103 6.63 -14.63 -11.08
C ALA A 103 7.34 -13.56 -11.94
N PRO A 104 7.41 -13.72 -13.27
CA PRO A 104 7.89 -12.65 -14.14
C PRO A 104 7.02 -11.38 -14.01
N PHE A 105 7.63 -10.21 -14.14
CA PHE A 105 6.93 -8.92 -14.10
C PHE A 105 5.81 -8.82 -15.13
N ILE A 106 6.00 -9.43 -16.32
CA ILE A 106 4.99 -9.53 -17.37
C ILE A 106 4.63 -10.99 -17.55
N ASN A 107 3.37 -11.33 -17.30
CA ASN A 107 2.84 -12.68 -17.50
C ASN A 107 1.56 -12.65 -18.34
N MET A 108 1.66 -12.92 -19.64
CA MET A 108 0.49 -12.86 -20.54
C MET A 108 -0.59 -13.91 -20.26
N LYS A 109 -0.24 -15.02 -19.59
CA LYS A 109 -1.18 -16.11 -19.29
C LYS A 109 -1.94 -15.90 -18.00
N ASP A 110 -1.33 -15.18 -17.06
CA ASP A 110 -1.89 -14.81 -15.77
C ASP A 110 -1.32 -13.44 -15.37
N PRO A 111 -1.88 -12.34 -15.91
CA PRO A 111 -1.34 -10.99 -15.74
C PRO A 111 -1.23 -10.51 -14.29
N TRP A 112 -2.01 -11.10 -13.39
CA TRP A 112 -2.05 -10.75 -11.97
C TRP A 112 -1.27 -11.74 -11.10
N ASN A 113 -0.75 -12.82 -11.68
CA ASN A 113 0.04 -13.87 -11.03
C ASN A 113 -0.64 -14.57 -9.82
N GLN A 114 -1.90 -14.25 -9.51
CA GLN A 114 -2.59 -14.68 -8.29
C GLN A 114 -2.71 -16.20 -8.19
N ASN A 115 -2.81 -16.90 -9.33
CA ASN A 115 -2.97 -18.35 -9.38
C ASN A 115 -1.66 -19.11 -9.18
N ARG A 116 -0.54 -18.41 -9.04
CA ARG A 116 0.78 -19.01 -8.77
C ARG A 116 1.09 -19.17 -7.28
N ASP A 117 0.30 -18.55 -6.40
CA ASP A 117 0.22 -18.85 -4.95
C ASP A 117 -1.24 -18.96 -4.51
N PRO A 118 -1.99 -19.99 -4.98
CA PRO A 118 -3.43 -20.10 -4.75
C PRO A 118 -3.79 -20.37 -3.28
N SER A 119 -2.86 -20.86 -2.47
CA SER A 119 -3.06 -21.03 -1.02
C SER A 119 -2.60 -19.82 -0.20
N GLY A 120 -1.85 -18.87 -0.78
CA GLY A 120 -1.27 -17.74 -0.05
C GLY A 120 -0.22 -18.15 0.99
N THR A 121 0.24 -19.40 1.00
CA THR A 121 1.15 -19.92 2.06
C THR A 121 2.62 -19.74 1.72
N ARG A 122 2.95 -19.09 0.61
CA ARG A 122 4.34 -18.83 0.22
C ARG A 122 4.95 -17.70 1.04
N PHE A 123 6.15 -17.96 1.55
CA PHE A 123 7.04 -16.98 2.17
C PHE A 123 8.35 -16.99 1.39
N ASN A 124 8.49 -16.07 0.45
CA ASN A 124 9.68 -15.91 -0.38
C ASN A 124 10.61 -14.84 0.22
N PHE A 125 11.91 -15.02 0.02
CA PHE A 125 12.96 -14.08 0.41
C PHE A 125 14.12 -14.07 -0.61
N ASN A 126 13.92 -14.64 -1.81
CA ASN A 126 14.97 -14.90 -2.79
C ASN A 126 14.88 -14.00 -4.03
N THR A 127 13.99 -13.01 -4.05
CA THR A 127 13.84 -12.07 -5.17
C THR A 127 14.60 -10.78 -4.86
N GLY A 128 13.91 -9.77 -4.38
CA GLY A 128 14.44 -8.49 -3.95
C GLY A 128 13.70 -7.98 -2.72
N ALA A 129 14.16 -6.84 -2.23
CA ALA A 129 13.52 -6.08 -1.18
C ALA A 129 12.82 -4.85 -1.75
N LEU A 130 11.62 -4.60 -1.24
CA LEU A 130 10.81 -3.40 -1.44
C LEU A 130 10.73 -2.62 -0.13
N PHE A 131 11.14 -1.36 -0.17
CA PHE A 131 11.16 -0.47 0.98
C PHE A 131 10.12 0.63 0.84
N PHE A 132 9.38 0.92 1.91
CA PHE A 132 8.48 2.07 1.99
C PHE A 132 8.91 3.02 3.10
N GLY A 133 8.71 4.31 2.87
CA GLY A 133 8.79 5.35 3.89
C GLY A 133 7.66 6.36 3.69
N GLU A 134 6.96 6.73 4.76
CA GLU A 134 5.90 7.75 4.72
C GLU A 134 5.90 8.56 6.02
N VAL A 135 5.87 9.89 5.90
CA VAL A 135 5.67 10.81 7.03
C VAL A 135 4.25 11.35 6.99
N HIS A 136 3.59 11.37 8.15
CA HIS A 136 2.29 12.01 8.34
C HIS A 136 2.46 13.27 9.17
N TYR A 137 1.90 14.35 8.67
CA TYR A 137 1.76 15.60 9.38
C TYR A 137 0.28 15.96 9.53
N ARG A 138 -0.18 16.10 10.78
CA ARG A 138 -1.54 16.51 11.10
C ARG A 138 -1.53 17.94 11.61
N ARG A 139 -2.35 18.79 11.00
CA ARG A 139 -2.48 20.20 11.37
C ARG A 139 -3.93 20.66 11.26
N GLN A 140 -4.31 21.61 12.10
CA GLN A 140 -5.57 22.33 11.93
C GLN A 140 -5.33 23.65 11.18
N ILE A 141 -6.10 23.90 10.13
CA ILE A 141 -6.13 25.16 9.39
C ILE A 141 -7.50 25.78 9.59
N SER A 142 -7.54 27.00 10.15
CA SER A 142 -8.79 27.71 10.48
C SER A 142 -9.79 26.85 11.27
N GLY A 143 -9.29 26.10 12.26
CA GLY A 143 -10.10 25.21 13.12
C GLY A 143 -10.51 23.88 12.47
N ARG A 144 -10.04 23.57 11.25
CA ARG A 144 -10.41 22.37 10.51
C ARG A 144 -9.24 21.41 10.37
N GLN A 145 -9.47 20.14 10.66
CA GLN A 145 -8.44 19.12 10.61
C GLN A 145 -7.94 18.88 9.17
N GLY A 146 -6.63 18.73 9.03
CA GLY A 146 -5.97 18.28 7.82
C GLY A 146 -4.87 17.27 8.12
N THR A 147 -4.67 16.35 7.18
CA THR A 147 -3.62 15.34 7.19
C THR A 147 -2.84 15.46 5.88
N TYR A 148 -1.53 15.59 6.01
CA TYR A 148 -0.59 15.76 4.90
C TYR A 148 0.40 14.61 4.99
N LYS A 149 0.59 13.89 3.89
CA LYS A 149 1.53 12.78 3.83
C LYS A 149 2.51 12.99 2.70
N LEU A 150 3.75 12.63 2.94
CA LEU A 150 4.79 12.55 1.93
C LEU A 150 5.47 11.19 2.10
N GLY A 151 5.57 10.44 1.02
CA GLY A 151 6.18 9.12 1.07
C GLY A 151 6.78 8.71 -0.26
N GLY A 152 7.32 7.51 -0.27
CA GLY A 152 7.88 6.89 -1.44
C GLY A 152 8.21 5.43 -1.18
N TYR A 153 8.55 4.75 -2.27
CA TYR A 153 9.09 3.40 -2.21
C TYR A 153 10.36 3.27 -3.05
N PHE A 154 11.16 2.27 -2.70
CA PHE A 154 12.35 1.86 -3.43
C PHE A 154 12.38 0.34 -3.49
N ASP A 155 12.42 -0.17 -4.70
CA ASP A 155 12.48 -1.59 -5.03
C ASP A 155 13.87 -1.93 -5.56
N THR A 156 14.44 -3.04 -5.10
CA THR A 156 15.77 -3.52 -5.50
C THR A 156 15.74 -4.50 -6.68
N GLY A 157 14.55 -4.91 -7.10
CA GLY A 157 14.29 -5.84 -8.19
C GLY A 157 14.76 -5.37 -9.56
N ARG A 158 14.46 -6.18 -10.57
CA ARG A 158 14.79 -5.89 -11.97
C ARG A 158 13.51 -5.65 -12.75
N PHE A 159 13.38 -4.52 -13.42
CA PHE A 159 12.16 -4.13 -14.12
C PHE A 159 12.42 -4.06 -15.62
N PRO A 160 11.52 -4.55 -16.48
CA PRO A 160 11.67 -4.40 -17.92
C PRO A 160 11.46 -2.94 -18.33
N ASP A 161 12.16 -2.50 -19.39
CA ASP A 161 11.95 -1.17 -19.95
C ASP A 161 10.60 -1.11 -20.68
N GLN A 162 9.86 -0.02 -20.49
CA GLN A 162 8.53 0.16 -21.11
C GLN A 162 8.60 0.29 -22.64
N SER A 163 9.70 0.81 -23.19
CA SER A 163 9.92 0.98 -24.63
C SER A 163 10.51 -0.27 -25.30
N ASP A 164 11.21 -1.12 -24.54
CA ASP A 164 11.81 -2.36 -25.01
C ASP A 164 11.88 -3.41 -23.89
N PHE A 165 10.88 -4.28 -23.83
CA PHE A 165 10.76 -5.33 -22.80
C PHE A 165 11.91 -6.36 -22.77
N ARG A 166 12.84 -6.32 -23.75
CA ARG A 166 14.06 -7.15 -23.75
C ARG A 166 15.16 -6.54 -22.87
N LYS A 167 15.07 -5.25 -22.58
CA LYS A 167 15.97 -4.54 -21.67
C LYS A 167 15.37 -4.52 -20.28
N SER A 168 16.23 -4.61 -19.28
CA SER A 168 15.83 -4.49 -17.89
C SER A 168 16.77 -3.58 -17.12
N HIS A 169 16.20 -2.76 -16.27
CA HIS A 169 16.91 -1.89 -15.35
C HIS A 169 16.86 -2.46 -13.95
N LYS A 170 17.93 -2.24 -13.20
CA LYS A 170 17.97 -2.56 -11.78
C LYS A 170 17.32 -1.41 -11.03
N THR A 171 16.51 -1.77 -10.03
CA THR A 171 15.77 -0.88 -9.14
C THR A 171 14.59 -0.19 -9.79
N ASN A 172 13.62 0.14 -8.95
CA ASN A 172 12.50 1.01 -9.28
C ASN A 172 12.14 1.85 -8.05
N TRP A 173 11.59 3.05 -8.25
CA TRP A 173 11.25 3.93 -7.13
C TRP A 173 10.22 4.97 -7.53
N ALA A 174 9.48 5.45 -6.53
CA ALA A 174 8.59 6.57 -6.70
C ALA A 174 8.46 7.40 -5.43
N ILE A 175 8.00 8.64 -5.60
CA ILE A 175 7.59 9.53 -4.51
C ILE A 175 6.13 9.93 -4.72
N TYR A 176 5.41 10.14 -3.62
CA TYR A 176 4.00 10.52 -3.65
C TYR A 176 3.66 11.44 -2.47
N GLY A 177 2.57 12.18 -2.63
CA GLY A 177 2.01 13.01 -1.57
C GLY A 177 0.49 12.88 -1.49
N ILE A 178 -0.05 13.00 -0.28
CA ILE A 178 -1.50 12.94 -0.02
C ILE A 178 -1.88 14.15 0.83
N VAL A 179 -2.95 14.82 0.44
CA VAL A 179 -3.48 15.99 1.16
C VAL A 179 -4.96 15.82 1.40
N ASP A 180 -5.32 15.56 2.65
CA ASP A 180 -6.70 15.56 3.13
C ASP A 180 -6.91 16.84 3.95
N GLN A 181 -7.69 17.81 3.45
CA GLN A 181 -8.00 19.03 4.19
C GLN A 181 -9.49 19.36 4.10
N THR A 182 -10.15 19.43 5.25
CA THR A 182 -11.53 19.93 5.30
C THR A 182 -11.52 21.43 5.02
N LEU A 183 -12.16 21.85 3.93
CA LEU A 183 -12.28 23.26 3.53
C LEU A 183 -13.49 23.94 4.18
N GLN A 184 -14.63 23.24 4.21
CA GLN A 184 -15.89 23.78 4.70
C GLN A 184 -16.75 22.68 5.33
N HIS A 185 -17.49 23.03 6.37
CA HIS A 185 -18.59 22.22 6.89
C HIS A 185 -19.87 22.86 6.38
N PHE A 186 -20.62 22.15 5.55
CA PHE A 186 -22.00 22.50 5.27
C PHE A 186 -22.86 21.96 6.40
N GLY A 187 -23.74 22.78 6.97
CA GLY A 187 -24.70 22.30 7.97
C GLY A 187 -25.48 21.11 7.41
N ARG A 188 -25.92 20.20 8.29
CA ARG A 188 -26.78 19.07 7.91
C ARG A 188 -28.04 19.64 7.24
N LYS A 189 -28.15 19.56 5.91
CA LYS A 189 -29.45 19.52 5.24
C LYS A 189 -29.87 18.05 5.25
N THR A 190 -30.78 17.73 6.16
CA THR A 190 -31.36 16.39 6.33
C THR A 190 -32.42 16.07 5.27
N GLU A 191 -32.78 17.03 4.41
CA GLU A 191 -33.70 16.85 3.30
C GLU A 191 -32.91 16.86 2.00
N LEU A 192 -32.67 15.67 1.47
CA LEU A 192 -32.65 15.47 0.03
C LEU A 192 -34.13 15.40 -0.36
N ASP A 193 -34.70 16.52 -0.80
CA ASP A 193 -35.92 16.50 -1.61
C ASP A 193 -35.55 15.78 -2.90
N ALA A 194 -35.72 14.46 -2.89
CA ALA A 194 -35.72 13.65 -4.09
C ALA A 194 -37.05 13.90 -4.80
N PHE A 195 -36.97 14.51 -5.98
CA PHE A 195 -37.92 14.23 -7.06
C PHE A 195 -37.55 12.90 -7.70
#